data_AF-X1QGF9-F1
#
_entry.id   AF-X1QGF9-F1
#
_cell.length_a   1.000
_cell.length_b   1.000
_cell.length_c   1.000
_cell.angle_alpha   90.00
_cell.angle_beta   90.00
_cell.angle_gamma   90.00
#
_symmetry.space_group_name_H-M   'P 1'
#
loop_
_entity.id
_entity.type
_entity.pdbx_description
1 polymer ?
#
loop_
_entity_poly.entity_id
_entity_poly.type
_entity_poly.pdbx_seq_one_letter_code
_entity_poly.pdbx_strand_id
1 'polypeptide(L)'
;ERFLHSMWYTLDGGLHNYTFIENGTINQGAWDALSDGNVIIRFYANDTLGRIGFQEVNIVKMISQSNPPGIPGYNILFLLGIVSTIAVVIVKKRLNHLN
;
A
#
# COMPACT_ATOMS: atom_id res chain seq x y z
N GLU A 1 8.36 -39.72 10.29
CA GLU A 1 7.39 -38.84 10.96
C GLU A 1 7.69 -37.40 10.60
N ARG A 2 6.69 -36.53 10.45
CA ARG A 2 6.94 -35.09 10.24
C ARG A 2 7.39 -34.51 11.59
N PHE A 3 8.66 -34.11 11.66
CA PHE A 3 9.25 -33.58 12.88
C PHE A 3 8.71 -32.19 13.25
N LEU A 4 8.03 -31.48 12.36
CA LEU A 4 7.52 -30.14 12.61
C LEU A 4 6.30 -30.16 13.55
N HIS A 5 6.34 -29.35 14.61
CA HIS A 5 5.27 -29.22 15.58
C HIS A 5 4.48 -27.90 15.43
N SER A 6 5.17 -26.77 15.35
CA SER A 6 4.53 -25.46 15.23
C SER A 6 5.37 -24.46 14.43
N MET A 7 4.69 -23.46 13.87
CA MET A 7 5.32 -22.35 13.14
C MET A 7 4.66 -21.05 13.52
N TRP A 8 5.45 -19.99 13.59
CA TRP A 8 4.97 -18.63 13.85
C TRP A 8 5.91 -17.60 13.23
N TYR A 9 5.46 -16.36 13.12
CA TYR A 9 6.32 -15.25 12.74
C TYR A 9 6.10 -14.04 13.63
N THR A 10 7.05 -13.11 13.58
CA THR A 10 6.97 -11.79 14.18
C THR A 10 7.33 -10.72 13.17
N LEU A 11 6.71 -9.55 13.31
CA LEU A 11 6.99 -8.33 12.55
C LEU A 11 7.71 -7.27 13.40
N ASP A 12 7.89 -7.54 14.69
CA ASP A 12 8.33 -6.57 15.70
C ASP A 12 9.41 -7.14 16.64
N GLY A 13 10.21 -8.09 16.13
CA GLY A 13 11.33 -8.66 16.86
C GLY A 13 10.96 -9.66 17.96
N GLY A 14 9.69 -10.06 18.03
CA GLY A 14 9.19 -11.11 18.93
C GLY A 14 8.24 -10.61 20.03
N LEU A 15 7.82 -9.34 19.99
CA LEU A 15 6.82 -8.82 20.94
C LEU A 15 5.45 -9.45 20.68
N HIS A 16 5.08 -9.58 19.42
CA HIS A 16 3.89 -10.31 18.98
C HIS A 16 4.28 -11.44 18.04
N ASN A 17 3.73 -12.63 18.31
CA ASN A 17 3.93 -13.83 17.50
C ASN A 17 2.60 -14.28 16.90
N TYR A 18 2.62 -14.59 15.62
CA TYR A 18 1.44 -15.02 14.86
C TYR A 18 1.67 -16.43 14.35
N THR A 19 0.88 -17.38 14.82
CA THR A 19 0.95 -18.78 14.36
C THR A 19 0.37 -18.91 12.95
N PHE A 20 0.97 -19.76 12.13
CA PHE A 20 0.45 -20.09 10.81
C PHE A 20 0.65 -21.58 10.50
N ILE A 21 -0.23 -22.12 9.66
CA ILE A 21 -0.22 -23.54 9.25
C ILE A 21 0.08 -23.67 7.75
N GLU A 22 -0.35 -22.67 6.97
CA GLU A 22 -0.14 -22.60 5.52
C GLU A 22 0.52 -21.28 5.14
N ASN A 23 1.18 -21.28 3.99
CA ASN A 23 1.84 -20.09 3.46
C ASN A 23 0.79 -19.13 2.89
N GLY A 24 1.08 -17.82 2.92
CA GLY A 24 0.40 -16.85 2.05
C GLY A 24 -0.37 -15.75 2.76
N THR A 25 -0.47 -15.74 4.09
CA THR A 25 -1.14 -14.67 4.83
C THR A 25 -0.32 -14.16 6.00
N ILE A 26 -0.17 -12.84 6.04
CA ILE A 26 0.28 -12.09 7.21
C ILE A 26 -0.97 -11.49 7.88
N ASN A 27 -0.96 -11.38 9.21
CA ASN A 27 -2.07 -10.84 9.97
C ASN A 27 -2.29 -9.38 9.55
N GLN A 28 -3.46 -9.08 9.01
CA GLN A 28 -3.73 -7.78 8.42
C GLN A 28 -3.67 -6.65 9.45
N GLY A 29 -4.22 -6.85 10.66
CA GLY A 29 -4.17 -5.83 11.71
C GLY A 29 -2.74 -5.54 12.17
N ALA A 30 -1.90 -6.57 12.26
CA ALA A 30 -0.47 -6.44 12.55
C ALA A 30 0.26 -5.67 11.45
N TRP A 31 -0.03 -5.99 10.19
CA TRP A 31 0.53 -5.33 9.02
C TRP A 31 0.15 -3.84 8.95
N ASP A 32 -1.13 -3.53 9.19
CA ASP A 32 -1.66 -2.18 9.13
C ASP A 32 -1.11 -1.29 10.26
N ALA A 33 -0.74 -1.88 11.39
CA ALA A 33 -0.11 -1.18 12.51
C ALA A 33 1.35 -0.78 12.26
N LEU A 34 2.02 -1.39 11.27
CA LEU A 34 3.41 -1.05 10.94
C LEU A 34 3.49 0.28 10.20
N SER A 35 4.52 1.06 10.55
CA SER A 35 4.92 2.24 9.77
C SER A 35 5.44 1.82 8.38
N ASP A 36 5.42 2.76 7.44
CA ASP A 36 6.08 2.56 6.15
C ASP A 36 7.60 2.51 6.32
N GLY A 37 8.27 1.75 5.44
CA GLY A 37 9.71 1.55 5.47
C GLY A 37 10.11 0.09 5.64
N ASN A 38 11.30 -0.11 6.23
CA ASN A 38 11.93 -1.42 6.35
C ASN A 38 11.23 -2.28 7.41
N VAL A 39 10.76 -3.47 7.03
CA VAL A 39 10.13 -4.44 7.91
C VAL A 39 10.92 -5.74 7.86
N ILE A 40 11.35 -6.23 9.01
CA ILE A 40 11.97 -7.55 9.14
C ILE A 40 10.89 -8.52 9.61
N ILE A 41 10.60 -9.52 8.78
CA ILE A 41 9.74 -10.64 9.15
C ILE A 41 10.65 -11.79 9.57
N ARG A 42 10.52 -12.24 10.81
CA ARG A 42 11.23 -13.44 11.28
C ARG A 42 10.25 -14.57 11.44
N PHE A 43 10.48 -15.65 10.70
CA PHE A 43 9.73 -16.89 10.75
C PHE A 43 10.44 -17.89 11.63
N TYR A 44 9.69 -18.59 12.46
CA TYR A 44 10.15 -19.62 13.37
C TYR A 44 9.48 -20.96 13.05
N ALA A 45 10.21 -22.03 13.31
CA ALA A 45 9.69 -23.39 13.30
C ALA A 45 10.19 -24.11 14.56
N ASN A 46 9.27 -24.79 15.25
CA ASN A 46 9.58 -25.68 16.36
C ASN A 46 9.26 -27.12 15.96
N ASP A 47 10.17 -28.03 16.27
CA ASP A 47 9.96 -29.45 16.06
C ASP A 47 9.34 -30.15 17.29
N THR A 48 9.02 -31.44 17.17
CA THR A 48 8.41 -32.23 18.23
C THR A 48 9.32 -32.47 19.43
N LEU A 49 10.62 -32.17 19.30
CA LEU A 49 11.62 -32.24 20.37
C LEU A 49 11.85 -30.87 21.04
N GLY A 50 11.13 -29.83 20.63
CA GLY A 50 11.27 -28.48 21.18
C GLY A 50 12.45 -27.68 20.57
N ARG A 51 13.05 -28.15 19.48
CA ARG A 51 14.16 -27.44 18.82
C ARG A 51 13.59 -26.36 17.90
N ILE A 52 14.03 -25.12 18.13
CA ILE A 52 13.55 -23.94 17.39
C ILE A 52 14.62 -23.49 16.40
N GLY A 53 14.23 -23.38 15.13
CA GLY A 53 14.97 -22.68 14.08
C GLY A 53 14.23 -21.43 13.63
N PHE A 54 14.94 -20.48 13.03
CA PHE A 54 14.33 -19.29 12.45
C PHE A 54 15.02 -18.84 11.17
N GLN A 55 14.28 -18.07 10.35
CA GLN A 55 14.79 -17.38 9.17
C GLN A 55 14.16 -15.99 9.08
N GLU A 56 14.94 -15.02 8.59
CA GLU A 56 14.47 -13.64 8.39
C GLU A 56 14.31 -13.30 6.92
N VAL A 57 13.35 -12.43 6.66
CA VAL A 57 13.14 -11.76 5.37
C VAL A 57 13.03 -10.26 5.64
N ASN A 58 13.83 -9.48 4.93
CA ASN A 58 13.73 -8.03 4.98
C ASN A 58 12.94 -7.50 3.78
N ILE A 59 11.90 -6.72 4.04
CA ILE A 59 11.02 -6.15 3.01
C ILE A 59 10.82 -4.65 3.24
N VAL A 60 10.28 -3.96 2.23
CA VAL A 60 9.91 -2.54 2.34
C VAL A 60 8.41 -2.41 2.19
N LYS A 61 7.73 -1.92 3.25
CA LYS A 61 6.32 -1.56 3.24
C LYS A 61 6.18 -0.15 2.67
N MET A 62 5.34 -0.01 1.65
CA MET A 62 4.98 1.28 1.06
C MET A 62 3.47 1.33 0.91
N ILE A 63 2.84 2.39 1.42
CA ILE A 63 1.46 2.70 1.05
C ILE A 63 1.50 3.38 -0.31
N SER A 64 0.76 2.86 -1.29
CA SER A 64 0.52 3.58 -2.54
C SER A 64 -0.10 4.92 -2.17
N GLN A 65 0.65 6.00 -2.35
CA GLN A 65 0.14 7.35 -2.13
C GLN A 65 -1.15 7.45 -2.92
N SER A 66 -2.29 7.63 -2.24
CA SER A 66 -3.55 7.84 -2.93
C SER A 66 -3.37 9.11 -3.72
N ASN A 67 -3.18 9.00 -5.04
CA ASN A 67 -3.29 10.16 -5.90
C ASN A 67 -4.64 10.80 -5.52
N PRO A 68 -4.69 12.08 -5.13
CA PRO A 68 -5.97 12.75 -4.97
C PRO A 68 -6.77 12.54 -6.27
N PRO A 69 -8.11 12.57 -6.27
CA PRO A 69 -8.94 12.33 -7.46
C PRO A 69 -8.74 13.34 -8.63
N GLY A 70 -7.64 14.11 -8.66
CA GLY A 70 -7.16 14.86 -9.80
C GLY A 70 -5.88 14.24 -10.38
N ILE A 71 -5.77 14.24 -11.71
CA ILE A 71 -4.53 13.88 -12.41
C ILE A 71 -3.40 14.76 -11.85
N PRO A 72 -2.34 14.17 -11.24
CA PRO A 72 -1.22 14.95 -10.73
C PRO A 72 -0.64 15.84 -11.83
N GLY A 73 -0.58 17.15 -11.59
CA GLY A 73 -0.09 18.14 -12.55
C GLY A 73 -1.15 19.04 -13.18
N TYR A 74 -2.44 18.80 -12.96
CA TYR A 74 -3.52 19.67 -13.48
C TYR A 74 -4.43 20.18 -12.35
N ASN A 75 -4.56 21.50 -12.23
CA ASN A 75 -5.54 22.12 -11.35
C ASN A 75 -6.84 22.40 -12.13
N ILE A 76 -7.94 21.84 -11.64
CA ILE A 76 -9.26 21.83 -12.29
C ILE A 76 -9.77 23.25 -12.58
N LEU A 77 -9.42 24.23 -11.73
CA LEU A 77 -9.81 25.62 -11.92
C LEU A 77 -9.14 26.23 -13.16
N PHE A 78 -7.90 25.82 -13.48
CA PHE A 78 -7.23 26.26 -14.71
C PHE A 78 -7.87 25.65 -15.95
N LEU A 79 -8.26 24.37 -15.92
CA LEU A 79 -8.94 23.72 -17.05
C LEU A 79 -10.32 24.36 -17.31
N LEU A 80 -11.12 24.59 -16.27
CA LEU A 80 -12.40 25.29 -16.39
C LEU A 80 -12.22 26.73 -16.89
N GLY A 81 -11.16 27.42 -16.47
CA GLY A 81 -10.79 28.75 -16.98
C GLY A 81 -10.48 28.75 -18.48
N ILE A 82 -9.72 27.78 -18.98
CA ILE A 82 -9.40 27.65 -20.41
C ILE A 82 -10.68 27.38 -21.22
N VAL A 83 -11.54 26.46 -20.76
CA VAL A 83 -12.81 26.15 -21.45
C VAL A 83 -13.72 27.39 -21.50
N SER A 84 -13.83 28.13 -20.39
CA SER A 84 -14.63 29.36 -20.32
C SER A 84 -14.14 30.44 -21.28
N THR A 85 -12.82 30.68 -21.34
CA THR A 85 -12.25 31.70 -22.24
C THR A 85 -12.47 31.35 -23.71
N ILE A 86 -12.31 30.09 -24.10
CA ILE A 86 -12.61 29.62 -25.47
C ILE A 86 -14.09 29.83 -25.80
N ALA A 87 -15.00 29.48 -24.89
CA ALA A 87 -16.43 29.67 -25.09
C ALA A 87 -16.79 31.16 -25.31
N VAL A 88 -16.22 32.06 -24.50
CA VAL A 88 -16.43 33.51 -24.65
C VAL A 88 -15.94 34.02 -26.01
N VAL A 89 -14.78 33.57 -26.47
CA VAL A 89 -14.23 33.95 -27.79
C VAL A 89 -15.16 33.50 -28.92
N ILE A 90 -15.68 32.28 -28.86
CA ILE A 90 -16.62 31.74 -29.85
C ILE A 90 -17.91 32.57 -29.88
N VAL A 91 -18.47 32.91 -28.72
CA VAL A 91 -19.69 33.72 -28.61
C VAL A 91 -19.48 35.12 -29.19
N LYS A 92 -18.38 35.80 -28.82
CA LYS A 92 -18.04 37.12 -29.36
C LYS A 92 -17.86 37.08 -30.89
N LYS A 93 -17.19 36.06 -31.42
CA LYS A 93 -17.01 35.90 -32.86
C LYS A 93 -18.34 35.72 -33.59
N ARG A 94 -19.29 34.97 -33.02
CA ARG A 94 -20.64 34.80 -33.59
C ARG A 94 -21.45 36.10 -33.57
N LEU A 95 -21.40 36.85 -32.46
CA LEU A 95 -22.09 38.13 -32.35
C LEU A 95 -21.60 39.15 -33.39
N ASN A 96 -20.29 39.22 -33.62
CA ASN A 96 -19.70 40.13 -34.61
C ASN A 96 -20.01 39.76 -36.06
N HIS A 97 -20.42 38.52 -36.35
CA HIS A 97 -20.83 38.10 -37.69
C HIS A 97 -22.33 38.35 -37.94
N LEU A 98 -23.10 38.59 -36.87
CA LEU A 98 -24.55 38.86 -36.95
C LEU A 98 -24.87 40.36 -37.00
N ASN A 99 -23.89 41.22 -36.70
CA ASN A 99 -23.95 42.68 -36.82
C ASN A 99 -23.20 43.13 -38.07
#